data_AF-A0AAE3NVV5-F1
#
_entry.id   AF-A0AAE3NVV5-F1
#
_cell.length_a   1.000
_cell.length_b   1.000
_cell.length_c   1.000
_cell.angle_alpha   90.00
_cell.angle_beta   90.00
_cell.angle_gamma   90.00
#
_symmetry.space_group_name_H-M   'P 1'
#
loop_
_entity.id
_entity.type
_entity.pdbx_description
1 polymer ?
#
loop_
_entity_poly.entity_id
_entity_poly.type
_entity_poly.pdbx_seq_one_letter_code
_entity_poly.pdbx_strand_id
1 'polypeptide(L)' 'MTVPPFDIAAARERLHRNDAWTHFHETGGLIETGPTHTNVNDVRIALVLPDAAMT' A
#
# COMPACT_ATOMS: atom_id res chain seq x y z
N MET A 1 10.08 13.40 -8.75
CA MET A 1 11.06 12.76 -7.86
C MET A 1 10.36 11.57 -7.24
N THR A 2 10.69 10.34 -7.62
CA THR A 2 10.00 9.13 -7.13
C THR A 2 10.50 8.80 -5.73
N VAL A 3 9.62 8.87 -4.73
CA VAL A 3 9.92 8.35 -3.39
C VAL A 3 9.97 6.83 -3.50
N PRO A 4 11.03 6.15 -3.02
CA PRO A 4 11.07 4.69 -3.04
C PRO A 4 9.90 4.13 -2.23
N PRO A 5 9.24 3.04 -2.69
CA PRO A 5 7.98 2.54 -2.11
C PRO A 5 8.09 2.04 -0.66
N PHE A 6 9.31 2.02 -0.10
CA PHE A 6 9.61 1.53 1.24
C PHE A 6 10.34 2.56 2.11
N ASP A 7 10.24 3.86 1.82
CA ASP A 7 10.73 4.89 2.73
C ASP A 7 9.88 4.95 4.01
N ILE A 8 10.37 4.28 5.06
CA ILE A 8 9.71 4.18 6.36
C ILE A 8 9.61 5.54 7.06
N ALA A 9 10.58 6.44 6.86
CA ALA A 9 10.55 7.76 7.49
C ALA A 9 9.44 8.62 6.89
N ALA A 10 9.36 8.66 5.55
CA ALA A 10 8.28 9.36 4.85
C ALA A 10 6.90 8.74 5.17
N ALA A 11 6.80 7.40 5.22
CA ALA A 11 5.55 6.72 5.58
C ALA A 11 5.07 7.07 7.00
N ARG A 12 5.99 7.12 7.97
CA ARG A 12 5.67 7.50 9.37
C ARG A 12 5.16 8.94 9.47
N GLU A 13 5.83 9.88 8.82
CA GLU A 13 5.40 11.29 8.83
C GLU A 13 3.99 11.45 8.25
N ARG A 14 3.73 10.83 7.10
CA ARG A 14 2.41 10.87 6.45
C ARG A 14 1.34 10.21 7.33
N LEU A 15 1.66 9.10 8.00
CA LEU A 15 0.76 8.45 8.95
C LEU A 15 0.44 9.33 10.16
N HIS A 16 1.44 10.01 10.74
CA HIS A 16 1.22 10.96 11.85
C HIS A 16 0.26 12.10 11.48
N ARG A 17 0.23 12.47 10.19
CA ARG A 17 -0.66 13.50 9.66
C ARG A 17 -2.02 12.98 9.17
N ASN A 18 -2.30 11.68 9.32
CA ASN A 18 -3.45 10.99 8.73
C ASN A 18 -3.54 11.16 7.20
N ASP A 19 -2.40 11.29 6.52
CA ASP A 19 -2.27 11.56 5.08
C ASP A 19 -1.70 10.35 4.33
N ALA A 20 -2.30 9.18 4.55
CA ALA A 20 -1.87 7.95 3.88
C ALA A 20 -2.10 8.01 2.36
N TRP A 21 -3.12 8.72 1.90
CA TRP A 21 -3.46 8.85 0.48
C TRP A 21 -2.31 9.45 -0.33
N THR A 22 -1.74 10.58 0.12
CA THR A 22 -0.62 11.24 -0.60
C THR A 22 0.60 10.32 -0.70
N HIS A 23 0.92 9.58 0.38
CA HIS A 23 2.03 8.63 0.38
C HIS A 23 1.88 7.54 -0.70
N PHE A 24 0.70 6.90 -0.77
CA PHE A 24 0.46 5.85 -1.74
C PHE A 24 0.31 6.38 -3.17
N HIS A 25 -0.21 7.61 -3.35
CA HIS A 25 -0.27 8.26 -4.65
C HIS A 25 1.14 8.56 -5.20
N GLU A 26 2.03 9.14 -4.38
CA GLU A 26 3.40 9.51 -4.77
C GLU A 26 4.30 8.28 -5.07
N THR A 27 3.99 7.14 -4.45
CA THR A 27 4.76 5.89 -4.61
C THR A 27 4.14 4.91 -5.62
N GLY A 28 2.95 5.21 -6.15
CA GLY A 28 2.22 4.31 -7.05
C GLY A 28 1.61 3.09 -6.36
N GLY A 29 1.39 3.15 -5.05
CA GLY A 29 0.85 2.07 -4.22
C GLY A 29 -0.67 2.07 -4.05
N LEU A 30 -1.41 2.92 -4.76
CA LEU A 30 -2.88 2.94 -4.72
C LEU A 30 -3.48 1.73 -5.45
N ILE A 31 -4.55 1.18 -4.87
CA ILE A 31 -5.42 0.21 -5.54
C ILE A 31 -6.70 0.94 -5.92
N GLU A 32 -6.93 1.13 -7.22
CA GLU A 32 -8.09 1.84 -7.75
C GLU A 32 -9.05 0.85 -8.42
N THR A 33 -10.23 0.64 -7.84
CA THR A 33 -11.24 -0.31 -8.35
C THR A 33 -12.31 0.34 -9.22
N GLY A 34 -12.52 1.64 -9.06
CA GLY A 34 -13.74 2.31 -9.52
C GLY A 34 -14.98 1.89 -8.72
N PRO A 35 -16.20 2.23 -9.19
CA PRO A 35 -17.45 1.86 -8.52
C PRO A 35 -17.71 0.35 -8.61
N THR A 36 -17.81 -0.32 -7.46
CA THR A 36 -18.04 -1.78 -7.36
C THR A 36 -19.52 -2.15 -7.20
N HIS A 37 -20.39 -1.17 -6.92
CA HIS A 37 -21.83 -1.34 -6.67
C HIS A 37 -22.20 -2.30 -5.53
N THR A 38 -21.30 -2.52 -4.58
CA THR A 38 -21.55 -3.28 -3.36
C THR A 38 -20.65 -2.81 -2.23
N ASN A 39 -21.03 -3.11 -0.99
CA ASN A 39 -20.21 -2.85 0.18
C ASN A 39 -20.34 -4.02 1.17
N VAL A 40 -19.24 -4.74 1.39
CA VAL A 40 -19.14 -5.87 2.33
C VAL A 40 -17.97 -5.68 3.31
N ASN A 41 -17.64 -4.43 3.62
CA ASN A 41 -16.47 -4.01 4.41
C ASN A 41 -15.13 -4.29 3.70
N ASP A 42 -14.04 -4.28 4.48
CA ASP A 42 -12.65 -4.34 4.00
C ASP A 42 -12.09 -5.77 3.99
N VAL A 43 -11.21 -6.04 3.01
CA VAL A 43 -10.38 -7.26 2.96
C VAL A 43 -8.91 -6.88 2.82
N ARG A 44 -8.03 -7.63 3.48
CA ARG A 44 -6.57 -7.51 3.36
C ARG A 44 -5.96 -8.85 2.97
N ILE A 45 -5.07 -8.84 1.98
CA ILE A 45 -4.42 -10.03 1.44
C ILE A 45 -2.91 -9.86 1.58
N ALA A 46 -2.23 -10.88 2.09
CA ALA A 46 -0.78 -10.96 2.15
C ALA A 46 -0.30 -12.18 1.35
N LEU A 47 0.60 -11.96 0.40
CA LEU A 47 1.25 -13.02 -0.36
C LEU A 47 2.62 -13.33 0.26
N VAL A 48 2.84 -14.59 0.67
CA VAL A 48 4.12 -15.07 1.16
C VAL A 48 4.64 -16.10 0.16
N LEU A 49 5.82 -15.84 -0.40
CA LEU A 49 6.47 -16.76 -1.32
C LEU A 49 7.18 -17.88 -0.54
N PRO A 50 7.30 -19.09 -1.10
CA PRO A 50 8.13 -20.13 -0.51
C PRO A 50 9.59 -19.69 -0.43
N ASP A 51 10.35 -20.28 0.49
CA ASP A 51 11.78 -20.02 0.60
C ASP A 51 12.47 -20.48 -0.69
N ALA A 52 13.28 -19.61 -1.30
CA ALA A 52 13.96 -19.88 -2.57
C ALA A 52 14.94 -21.07 -2.46
N ALA A 53 15.31 -21.45 -1.23
CA ALA A 53 16.17 -22.59 -0.91
C ALA A 53 15.45 -23.95 -0.88
N MET A 54 14.12 -24.02 -1.10
CA MET A 54 13.36 -25.28 -1.18
C MET A 54 13.32 -25.90 -2.59
N THR A 55 14.39 -25.73 -3.38
CA THR A 55 14.56 -26.41 -4.69
C THR A 55 15.86 -27.20 -4.74
#